data_AF-A0A843WX40-F1
#
_entry.id   AF-A0A843WX40-F1
#
_cell.length_a   1.000
_cell.length_b   1.000
_cell.length_c   1.000
_cell.angle_alpha   90.00
_cell.angle_beta   90.00
_cell.angle_gamma   90.00
#
_symmetry.space_group_name_H-M   'P 1'
#
loop_
_entity.id
_entity.type
_entity.pdbx_description
1 polymer ?
#
loop_
_entity_poly.entity_id
_entity_poly.type
_entity_poly.pdbx_seq_one_letter_code
_entity_poly.pdbx_strand_id
1 'polypeptide(L)'
;MISDEDVSYRHEFERAPTFRELFDRTHKRKETNDYVSESARTIAETYDKTMADRYAEGTPPPDLDPEAWVDAAGGPSVRLWGQPR
;
A
#
# COMPACT_ATOMS: atom_id res chain seq x y z
N MET A 1 -12.69 7.15 -23.15
CA MET A 1 -11.42 7.87 -23.23
C MET A 1 -10.63 7.46 -22.02
N ILE A 2 -9.54 6.72 -22.22
CA ILE A 2 -8.61 6.33 -21.16
C ILE A 2 -7.71 7.55 -20.96
N SER A 3 -7.67 8.11 -19.75
CA SER A 3 -6.89 9.31 -19.42
C SER A 3 -5.39 9.06 -19.69
N ASP A 4 -4.62 10.09 -20.05
CA ASP A 4 -3.17 9.99 -20.27
C ASP A 4 -2.42 9.40 -19.05
N GLU A 5 -2.91 9.67 -17.83
CA GLU A 5 -2.43 9.04 -16.59
C GLU A 5 -2.63 7.52 -16.57
N ASP A 6 -3.72 7.05 -17.18
CA ASP A 6 -4.14 5.64 -17.18
C ASP A 6 -3.27 4.81 -18.15
N VAL A 7 -2.79 5.45 -19.23
CA VAL A 7 -1.78 4.88 -20.16
C VAL A 7 -0.39 4.82 -19.51
N SER A 8 -0.06 5.77 -18.62
CA SER A 8 1.21 5.82 -17.90
C SER A 8 1.38 4.69 -16.87
N TYR A 9 0.30 4.08 -16.36
CA TYR A 9 0.39 2.97 -15.40
C TYR A 9 1.06 1.71 -15.99
N ARG A 10 0.90 1.46 -17.29
CA ARG A 10 1.45 0.27 -17.95
C ARG A 10 2.86 0.43 -18.49
N HIS A 11 3.38 1.65 -18.59
CA HIS A 11 4.61 1.93 -19.34
C HIS A 11 5.87 2.04 -18.46
N GLU A 12 5.73 2.21 -17.14
CA GLU A 12 6.85 2.26 -16.19
C GLU A 12 7.29 0.88 -15.69
N PHE A 13 6.44 -0.15 -15.80
CA PHE A 13 6.74 -1.48 -15.31
C PHE A 13 6.71 -2.49 -16.47
N GLU A 14 7.83 -3.17 -16.71
CA GLU A 14 7.93 -4.26 -17.71
C GLU A 14 7.13 -5.51 -17.31
N ARG A 15 6.69 -5.55 -16.04
CA ARG A 15 5.80 -6.56 -15.47
C ARG A 15 4.59 -5.90 -14.81
N ALA A 16 3.60 -6.72 -14.41
CA ALA A 16 2.58 -6.23 -13.50
C ALA A 16 3.26 -5.67 -12.22
N PRO A 17 2.98 -4.41 -11.83
CA PRO A 17 3.54 -3.84 -10.61
C PRO A 17 2.98 -4.53 -9.38
N THR A 18 3.78 -4.61 -8.31
CA THR A 18 3.30 -5.08 -7.02
C THR A 18 2.41 -4.03 -6.38
N PHE A 19 1.57 -4.45 -5.45
CA PHE A 19 0.80 -3.52 -4.64
C PHE A 19 1.68 -2.44 -3.97
N ARG A 20 2.86 -2.83 -3.46
CA ARG A 20 3.76 -1.88 -2.79
C ARG A 20 4.36 -0.85 -3.75
N GLU A 21 4.70 -1.26 -4.98
CA GLU A 21 5.21 -0.33 -6.00
C GLU A 21 4.17 0.73 -6.37
N LEU A 22 2.89 0.33 -6.46
CA LEU A 22 1.79 1.27 -6.71
C LEU A 22 1.58 2.24 -5.53
N PHE A 23 1.69 1.74 -4.30
CA PHE A 23 1.60 2.58 -3.11
C PHE A 23 2.74 3.60 -3.04
N ASP A 24 3.98 3.15 -3.25
CA ASP A 24 5.16 4.01 -3.25
C ASP A 24 5.06 5.09 -4.35
N ARG A 25 4.61 4.73 -5.56
CA ARG A 25 4.41 5.71 -6.65
C ARG A 25 3.45 6.83 -6.29
N THR A 26 2.38 6.51 -5.55
CA THR A 26 1.33 7.48 -5.18
C THR A 26 1.68 8.28 -3.93
N HIS A 27 2.53 7.73 -3.05
CA HIS A 27 2.82 8.31 -1.75
C HIS A 27 4.27 8.74 -1.57
N LYS A 28 5.14 8.59 -2.57
CA LYS A 28 6.52 9.12 -2.57
C LYS A 28 6.70 10.20 -3.62
N ARG A 29 7.55 11.18 -3.28
CA ARG A 29 8.01 12.21 -4.23
C ARG A 29 8.97 11.57 -5.22
N LYS A 30 8.74 11.75 -6.52
CA LYS A 30 9.62 11.20 -7.57
C LYS A 30 11.08 11.67 -7.46
N GLU A 31 11.30 12.90 -6.99
CA GLU A 31 12.62 13.53 -6.93
C GLU A 31 13.47 13.05 -5.76
N THR A 32 12.85 12.85 -4.59
CA THR A 32 13.57 12.52 -3.35
C THR A 32 13.35 11.10 -2.88
N ASN A 33 12.38 10.39 -3.47
CA ASN A 33 11.92 9.07 -3.04
C ASN A 33 11.40 9.04 -1.58
N ASP A 34 11.11 10.20 -1.00
CA ASP A 34 10.55 10.32 0.36
C ASP A 34 9.03 10.26 0.32
N TYR A 35 8.45 9.73 1.40
CA TYR A 35 7.00 9.77 1.58
C TYR A 35 6.48 11.20 1.71
N VAL A 36 5.37 11.47 1.01
CA VAL A 36 4.68 12.76 1.03
C VAL A 36 4.00 13.05 2.37
N SER A 37 3.76 12.02 3.18
CA SER A 37 3.18 12.13 4.53
C SER A 37 3.80 11.14 5.50
N GLU A 38 3.83 11.50 6.78
CA GLU A 38 4.26 10.59 7.85
C GLU A 38 3.33 9.40 7.98
N SER A 39 2.02 9.60 7.81
CA SER A 39 1.04 8.51 7.82
C SER A 39 1.34 7.47 6.74
N ALA A 40 1.66 7.89 5.51
CA ALA A 40 1.99 6.96 4.45
C ALA A 40 3.25 6.15 4.77
N ARG A 41 4.27 6.81 5.33
CA ARG A 41 5.49 6.15 5.83
C ARG A 41 5.16 5.10 6.88
N THR A 42 4.38 5.46 7.89
CA THR A 42 3.99 4.56 8.99
C THR A 42 3.21 3.35 8.50
N ILE A 43 2.26 3.54 7.59
CA ILE A 43 1.49 2.45 6.99
C ILE A 43 2.43 1.50 6.26
N ALA A 44 3.31 2.05 5.43
CA ALA A 44 4.29 1.29 4.68
C ALA A 44 5.21 0.45 5.58
N GLU A 45 5.82 1.08 6.58
CA GLU A 45 6.74 0.43 7.52
C GLU A 45 6.03 -0.64 8.37
N THR A 46 4.80 -0.36 8.79
CA THR A 46 3.98 -1.30 9.58
C THR A 46 3.60 -2.51 8.75
N TYR A 47 3.13 -2.29 7.51
CA TYR A 47 2.80 -3.37 6.59
C TYR A 47 4.01 -4.27 6.30
N ASP A 48 5.17 -3.67 5.97
CA ASP A 48 6.40 -4.43 5.67
C ASP A 48 6.83 -5.29 6.86
N LYS A 49 6.73 -4.73 8.07
CA LYS A 49 7.00 -5.47 9.30
C LYS A 49 6.00 -6.61 9.52
N THR A 50 4.70 -6.36 9.36
CA THR A 50 3.68 -7.41 9.51
C THR A 50 3.85 -8.53 8.48
N MET A 51 4.19 -8.20 7.24
CA MET A 51 4.49 -9.18 6.19
C MET A 51 5.73 -10.00 6.56
N ALA A 52 6.80 -9.35 7.02
CA ALA A 52 8.00 -10.04 7.47
C ALA A 52 7.71 -10.99 8.65
N ASP A 53 6.91 -10.56 9.63
CA ASP A 53 6.55 -11.36 10.81
C ASP A 53 5.64 -12.55 10.44
N ARG A 54 4.65 -12.35 9.54
CA ARG A 54 3.68 -13.40 9.15
C ARG A 54 4.27 -14.46 8.22
N TYR A 55 5.22 -14.07 7.37
CA TYR A 55 5.76 -14.92 6.30
C TYR A 55 7.27 -15.23 6.48
N ALA A 56 7.79 -15.09 7.70
CA ALA A 56 9.21 -15.30 8.02
C ALA A 56 9.73 -16.71 7.69
N GLU A 57 8.87 -17.73 7.59
CA GLU A 57 9.30 -19.13 7.41
C GLU A 57 8.55 -19.89 6.30
N GLY A 58 9.30 -20.37 5.33
CA GLY A 58 8.93 -21.47 4.41
C GLY A 58 7.87 -21.16 3.34
N THR A 59 7.07 -20.10 3.53
CA THR A 59 6.02 -19.72 2.60
C THR A 59 6.37 -18.38 1.95
N PRO A 60 6.48 -18.30 0.62
CA PRO A 60 6.65 -17.01 -0.04
C PRO A 60 5.43 -16.12 0.28
N PRO A 61 5.62 -14.86 0.69
CA PRO A 61 4.51 -13.97 0.97
C PRO A 61 3.68 -13.73 -0.31
N PRO A 62 2.36 -13.51 -0.17
CA PRO A 62 1.55 -13.02 -1.28
C PRO A 62 1.99 -11.60 -1.67
N ASP A 63 1.60 -11.15 -2.86
CA ASP A 63 1.85 -9.76 -3.30
C ASP A 63 1.14 -8.74 -2.39
N LEU A 64 -0.04 -9.10 -1.88
CA LEU A 64 -0.83 -8.34 -0.93
C LEU A 64 -1.47 -9.27 0.11
N ASP A 65 -1.28 -8.97 1.38
CA ASP A 65 -2.12 -9.47 2.48
C ASP A 65 -3.13 -8.38 2.87
N PRO A 66 -4.42 -8.51 2.49
CA PRO A 66 -5.43 -7.49 2.73
C PRO A 66 -5.64 -7.20 4.22
N GLU A 67 -5.50 -8.20 5.10
CA GLU A 67 -5.69 -8.02 6.53
C GLU A 67 -4.50 -7.24 7.12
N ALA A 68 -3.28 -7.64 6.76
CA ALA A 68 -2.08 -6.89 7.18
C ALA A 68 -2.12 -5.44 6.69
N TRP A 69 -2.63 -5.20 5.47
CA TRP A 69 -2.78 -3.86 4.94
C TRP A 69 -3.79 -3.02 5.71
N VAL A 70 -4.96 -3.59 6.00
CA VAL A 70 -6.00 -2.94 6.80
C VAL A 70 -5.47 -2.62 8.21
N ASP A 71 -4.78 -3.55 8.85
CA ASP A 71 -4.17 -3.35 10.16
C ASP A 71 -3.14 -2.21 10.13
N ALA A 72 -2.27 -2.20 9.11
CA ALA A 72 -1.27 -1.15 8.93
C ALA A 72 -1.89 0.24 8.66
N ALA A 73 -3.01 0.29 7.95
CA ALA A 73 -3.79 1.50 7.68
C ALA A 73 -4.51 2.07 8.93
N GLY A 74 -4.44 1.39 10.08
CA GLY A 74 -5.12 1.76 11.31
C GLY A 74 -6.51 1.14 11.46
N GLY A 75 -6.80 0.08 10.70
CA GLY A 75 -8.08 -0.62 10.65
C GLY A 75 -9.19 0.20 9.98
N PRO A 76 -10.37 -0.40 9.73
CA PRO A 76 -11.56 0.42 9.53
C PRO A 76 -11.73 1.23 10.81
N SER A 77 -11.66 2.57 10.72
CA SER A 77 -12.16 3.39 11.81
C SER A 77 -13.57 2.87 12.10
N VAL A 78 -13.84 2.38 13.31
CA VAL A 78 -15.20 2.13 13.79
C VAL A 78 -15.87 3.50 14.02
N ARG A 79 -15.99 4.25 12.93
CA ARG A 79 -16.64 5.54 12.78
C ARG A 79 -17.18 5.68 11.37
N LEU A 80 -17.75 4.61 10.82
CA LEU A 80 -18.58 4.72 9.63
C LEU A 80 -19.83 3.83 9.80
N TRP A 81 -20.96 4.53 9.90
CA TRP A 81 -22.35 4.08 9.69
C TRP A 81 -23.08 3.35 10.84
N GLY A 82 -23.78 4.14 11.68
CA GLY A 82 -25.11 3.74 12.18
C GLY A 82 -25.25 3.24 13.62
N GLN A 83 -24.95 4.06 14.62
CA GLN A 83 -25.58 3.93 15.95
C GLN A 83 -26.22 5.29 16.32
N PRO A 84 -27.55 5.37 16.54
CA PRO A 84 -28.16 6.58 17.06
C PRO A 84 -27.90 6.69 18.57
N ARG A 85 -27.56 7.92 18.98
CA ARG A 85 -27.48 8.54 20.32
C ARG A 85 -27.38 7.64 21.55
#